data_AF-A0A831L6A3-F1
#
_entry.id   AF-A0A831L6A3-F1
#
_cell.length_a   1.000
_cell.length_b   1.000
_cell.length_c   1.000
_cell.angle_alpha   90.00
_cell.angle_beta   90.00
_cell.angle_gamma   90.00
#
_symmetry.space_group_name_H-M   'P 1'
#
loop_
_entity.id
_entity.type
_entity.pdbx_description
1 polymer ?
#
loop_
_entity_poly.entity_id
_entity_poly.type
_entity_poly.pdbx_seq_one_letter_code
_entity_poly.pdbx_strand_id
1 'polypeptide(L)' 'VLQDLSNRIRKEIKDLLGVTCKVRLVEPKSLARSEGKAKRVIDNRPQR' A
#
# COMPACT_ATOMS: atom_id res chain seq x y z
N VAL A 1 18.36 4.60 -0.55
CA VAL A 1 17.40 4.58 -1.68
C VAL A 1 16.03 4.04 -1.27
N LEU A 2 15.89 2.79 -0.80
CA LEU A 2 14.57 2.21 -0.46
C LEU A 2 13.81 2.96 0.66
N GLN A 3 14.53 3.47 1.66
CA GLN A 3 13.92 4.27 2.72
C GLN A 3 13.37 5.61 2.21
N ASP A 4 14.08 6.26 1.28
CA ASP A 4 13.63 7.49 0.62
C ASP A 4 12.35 7.24 -0.18
N LEU A 5 12.31 6.14 -0.94
CA LEU A 5 11.13 5.75 -1.71
C LEU A 5 9.90 5.53 -0.81
N SER A 6 10.08 4.81 0.30
CA SER A 6 9.00 4.59 1.27
C SER A 6 8.49 5.91 1.87
N ASN A 7 9.41 6.82 2.21
CA ASN A 7 9.06 8.14 2.74
C ASN A 7 8.32 9.00 1.72
N ARG A 8 8.73 8.96 0.44
CA ARG A 8 8.08 9.67 -0.65
C ARG A 8 6.64 9.20 -0.87
N ILE A 9 6.43 7.89 -0.97
CA ILE A 9 5.08 7.30 -1.12
C ILE A 9 4.20 7.67 0.07
N ARG A 10 4.74 7.60 1.30
CA ARG A 10 3.99 8.00 2.50
C ARG A 10 3.59 9.48 2.47
N LYS A 11 4.48 10.36 2.02
CA LYS A 11 4.21 11.80 1.89
C LYS A 11 3.13 12.05 0.84
N GLU A 12 3.24 11.45 -0.35
CA GLU A 12 2.25 11.61 -1.41
C GLU A 12 0.85 11.14 -1.00
N ILE A 13 0.75 9.99 -0.31
CA ILE A 13 -0.54 9.51 0.21
C ILE A 13 -1.13 10.49 1.22
N LYS A 14 -0.30 11.06 2.10
CA LYS A 14 -0.74 12.05 3.09
C LYS A 14 -1.22 13.34 2.41
N ASP A 15 -0.47 13.82 1.42
CA ASP A 15 -0.77 15.08 0.73
C ASP A 15 -2.04 14.94 -0.14
N LEU A 16 -2.27 13.76 -0.74
CA LEU A 16 -3.42 13.50 -1.61
C LEU A 16 -4.70 13.16 -0.83
N LEU A 17 -4.62 12.31 0.19
CA LEU A 17 -5.78 11.76 0.89
C LEU A 17 -5.96 12.31 2.32
N GLY A 18 -5.00 13.07 2.83
CA GLY A 18 -5.04 13.62 4.20
C GLY A 18 -4.83 12.60 5.31
N VAL A 19 -4.53 11.34 4.99
CA VAL A 19 -4.40 10.24 5.97
C VAL A 19 -2.97 9.75 6.12
N THR A 20 -2.57 9.43 7.35
CA THR A 20 -1.28 8.79 7.61
C THR A 20 -1.40 7.28 7.48
N CYS A 21 -0.48 6.66 6.73
CA CYS A 21 -0.43 5.22 6.55
C CYS A 21 0.97 4.65 6.85
N LYS A 22 1.03 3.33 7.05
CA LYS A 22 2.29 2.56 7.13
C LYS A 22 2.59 1.93 5.78
N VAL A 23 3.72 2.29 5.18
CA VAL A 23 4.18 1.74 3.90
C VAL A 23 5.22 0.64 4.16
N ARG A 24 5.08 -0.51 3.48
CA ARG A 24 6.07 -1.59 3.48
C ARG A 24 6.39 -1.94 2.03
N LEU A 25 7.67 -1.88 1.69
CA LEU A 25 8.16 -2.34 0.40
C LEU A 25 8.33 -3.86 0.48
N VAL A 26 7.86 -4.57 -0.53
CA VAL A 26 7.96 -6.03 -0.66
C VAL A 26 8.77 -6.36 -1.90
N GLU A 27 9.25 -7.60 -1.99
CA GLU A 27 10.05 -8.03 -3.12
C GLU A 27 9.29 -7.90 -4.45
N PRO A 28 9.99 -7.57 -5.56
CA PRO A 28 9.37 -7.53 -6.87
C PRO A 28 8.65 -8.85 -7.19
N LYS A 29 7.48 -8.78 -7.83
CA LYS A 29 6.65 -9.93 -8.24
C LYS A 29 6.14 -10.83 -7.10
N SER A 30 6.32 -10.48 -5.83
CA SER A 30 5.80 -11.23 -4.68
C SER A 30 4.28 -11.08 -4.48
N LEU A 31 3.69 -9.97 -4.96
CA LEU A 31 2.24 -9.77 -4.90
C LEU A 31 1.55 -10.55 -6.01
N ALA A 32 0.58 -11.38 -5.64
CA ALA A 32 -0.23 -12.14 -6.59
C ALA A 32 -0.88 -11.21 -7.62
N ARG A 33 -0.69 -11.54 -8.90
CA ARG A 33 -1.35 -10.87 -10.02
C ARG A 33 -2.57 -11.71 -10.39
N SER A 34 -3.75 -11.11 -10.36
CA SER A 34 -4.96 -11.76 -10.86
C SER A 34 -5.04 -11.60 -12.38
N GLU A 35 -5.48 -12.65 -13.08
CA GLU A 35 -5.74 -12.59 -14.54
C GLU A 35 -6.99 -11.74 -14.88
N GLY A 36 -7.87 -11.50 -13.90
CA GLY A 36 -9.02 -10.59 -14.00
C GLY A 36 -8.85 -9.30 -13.18
N LYS A 37 -9.97 -8.68 -12.79
CA LYS A 37 -9.98 -7.47 -11.96
C LYS A 37 -9.22 -7.70 -10.64
N ALA A 38 -8.21 -6.87 -10.39
CA ALA A 38 -7.36 -6.99 -9.20
C ALA A 38 -8.09 -6.60 -7.91
N LYS A 39 -8.08 -7.50 -6.93
CA LYS A 39 -8.47 -7.21 -5.53
C LYS A 39 -7.24 -6.72 -4.75
N ARG A 40 -7.24 -5.45 -4.32
CA ARG A 40 -6.10 -4.82 -3.60
C ARG A 40 -6.39 -4.44 -2.15
N VAL A 41 -7.65 -4.47 -1.74
CA VAL A 41 -8.10 -4.06 -0.40
C VAL A 41 -8.51 -5.30 0.37
N ILE A 42 -7.91 -5.47 1.55
CA ILE A 42 -8.26 -6.51 2.52
C ILE A 42 -8.82 -5.77 3.73
N ASP A 43 -10.08 -6.03 4.05
CA ASP A 43 -10.73 -5.45 5.22
C ASP A 43 -10.53 -6.37 6.42
N ASN A 44 -9.75 -5.92 7.40
CA ASN A 44 -9.46 -6.64 8.63
C ASN A 44 -10.21 -6.05 9.85
N ARG A 45 -11.27 -5.26 9.62
CA ARG A 45 -12.07 -4.70 10.71
C ARG A 45 -12.84 -5.82 11.42
N PRO A 46 -12.95 -5.80 12.76
CA PRO A 46 -13.79 -6.75 13.47
C PRO A 46 -15.24 -6.56 13.03
N GLN A 47 -15.88 -7.64 12.57
CA GLN A 47 -17.30 -7.63 12.26
C GLN A 47 -18.05 -7.80 13.58
N ARG A 48 -18.79 -6.76 13.96
CA ARG A 48 -19.75 -6.84 15.07
C ARG A 48 -20.97 -7.63 14.64
#